data_AF-A0A1F4V4H2-F1
#
_entry.id   AF-A0A1F4V4H2-F1
#
_cell.length_a   1.000
_cell.length_b   1.000
_cell.length_c   1.000
_cell.angle_alpha   90.00
_cell.angle_beta   90.00
_cell.angle_gamma   90.00
#
_symmetry.space_group_name_H-M   'P 1'
#
loop_
_entity.id
_entity.type
_entity.pdbx_description
1 polymer ?
#
loop_
_entity_poly.entity_id
_entity_poly.type
_entity_poly.pdbx_seq_one_letter_code
_entity_poly.pdbx_strand_id
1 'polypeptide(L)'
;MQLVFSSNKEFVLNKLEYEALWQVHCEKIQFSFKMITGLSFKEDTIDSIVGNYESNFAGNALNEPMLFRFSVRHKLGTIFHELAHRLLLEYQFQYGGILENNHELIDLFLYDVIQESFGESAARERVNYECTFPGLEIPDAWNKILEHSRSKRQELWKAVLKNTPISQCINN
;
A
#
# COMPACT_ATOMS: atom_id res chain seq x y z
N MET A 1 4.53 -2.44 13.40
CA MET A 1 4.82 -1.19 12.69
C MET A 1 3.90 -0.07 13.18
N GLN A 2 4.44 1.13 13.38
CA GLN A 2 3.73 2.36 13.72
C GLN A 2 4.03 3.44 12.67
N LEU A 3 3.00 4.11 12.13
CA LEU A 3 3.18 5.35 11.39
C LEU A 3 3.22 6.54 12.35
N VAL A 4 4.25 7.37 12.23
CA VAL A 4 4.43 8.59 13.04
C VAL A 4 4.26 9.80 12.14
N PHE A 5 3.15 10.53 12.32
CA PHE A 5 2.81 11.63 11.44
C PHE A 5 3.33 12.98 11.95
N SER A 6 3.95 13.73 11.04
CA SER A 6 4.37 15.11 11.23
C SER A 6 3.80 16.01 10.13
N SER A 7 3.77 17.32 10.37
CA SER A 7 3.39 18.30 9.35
C SER A 7 3.88 19.71 9.70
N ASN A 8 3.91 20.59 8.70
CA ASN A 8 3.95 22.03 8.97
C ASN A 8 2.64 22.51 9.64
N LYS A 9 2.67 23.69 10.28
CA LYS A 9 1.52 24.26 11.00
C LYS A 9 0.25 24.37 10.16
N GLU A 10 0.40 24.67 8.87
CA GLU A 10 -0.70 24.80 7.92
C GLU A 10 -1.50 23.49 7.72
N PHE A 11 -0.85 22.32 7.86
CA PHE A 11 -1.47 21.03 7.56
C PHE A 11 -1.83 20.21 8.80
N VAL A 12 -1.82 20.81 9.99
CA VAL A 12 -2.04 20.10 11.27
C VAL A 12 -3.37 19.35 11.30
N LEU A 13 -4.46 19.92 10.77
CA LEU A 13 -5.76 19.23 10.75
C LEU A 13 -5.72 17.97 9.88
N ASN A 14 -5.13 18.05 8.68
CA ASN A 14 -4.98 16.89 7.79
C ASN A 14 -4.08 15.82 8.41
N LYS A 15 -3.03 16.24 9.10
CA LYS A 15 -2.16 15.36 9.87
C LYS A 15 -2.91 14.63 10.99
N LEU A 16 -3.75 15.33 11.74
CA LEU A 16 -4.59 14.73 12.79
C LEU A 16 -5.61 13.74 12.21
N GLU A 17 -6.16 13.99 11.02
CA GLU A 17 -7.05 13.04 10.35
C GLU A 17 -6.33 11.74 9.99
N TYR A 18 -5.12 11.82 9.42
CA TYR A 18 -4.30 10.65 9.14
C TYR A 18 -3.94 9.88 10.42
N GLU A 19 -3.55 10.58 11.48
CA GLU A 19 -3.27 9.96 12.78
C GLU A 19 -4.49 9.26 13.37
N ALA A 20 -5.66 9.89 13.36
CA ALA A 20 -6.88 9.31 13.89
C ALA A 20 -7.25 8.03 13.13
N LEU A 21 -7.18 8.06 11.80
CA LEU A 21 -7.39 6.86 10.97
C LEU A 21 -6.40 5.76 11.31
N TRP A 22 -5.11 6.09 11.44
CA TRP A 22 -4.08 5.11 11.78
C TRP A 22 -4.28 4.53 13.18
N GLN A 23 -4.50 5.37 14.20
CA GLN A 23 -4.73 4.94 15.58
C GLN A 23 -5.91 3.97 15.71
N VAL A 24 -6.99 4.19 14.96
CA VAL A 24 -8.19 3.35 15.04
C VAL A 24 -8.04 2.04 14.24
N HIS A 25 -7.25 2.04 13.16
CA HIS A 25 -7.27 0.93 12.19
C HIS A 25 -5.94 0.19 12.02
N CYS A 26 -4.84 0.63 12.62
CA CYS A 26 -3.50 0.11 12.36
C CYS A 26 -3.38 -1.41 12.55
N GLU A 27 -3.93 -1.96 13.62
CA GLU A 27 -3.85 -3.40 13.92
C GLU A 27 -4.58 -4.23 12.86
N LYS A 28 -5.78 -3.78 12.48
CA LYS A 28 -6.59 -4.42 11.45
C LYS A 28 -5.90 -4.36 10.08
N ILE A 29 -5.34 -3.21 9.71
CA ILE A 29 -4.60 -3.04 8.46
C ILE A 29 -3.42 -4.01 8.42
N GLN A 30 -2.57 -4.00 9.45
CA GLN A 30 -1.39 -4.88 9.53
C GLN A 30 -1.77 -6.36 9.52
N PHE A 31 -2.85 -6.74 10.21
CA PHE A 31 -3.37 -8.10 10.19
C PHE A 31 -3.79 -8.53 8.78
N SER A 32 -4.55 -7.71 8.06
CA SER A 32 -4.99 -8.01 6.70
C SER A 32 -3.83 -8.12 5.71
N PHE A 33 -2.84 -7.22 5.80
CA PHE A 33 -1.61 -7.34 5.02
C PHE A 33 -0.94 -8.70 5.26
N LYS A 34 -0.76 -9.08 6.53
CA LYS A 34 -0.16 -10.37 6.89
C LYS A 34 -0.96 -11.56 6.40
N MET A 35 -2.28 -11.51 6.55
CA MET A 35 -3.16 -12.61 6.15
C MET A 35 -3.19 -12.84 4.64
N ILE A 36 -3.23 -11.76 3.84
CA ILE A 36 -3.33 -11.86 2.39
C ILE A 36 -1.96 -12.08 1.74
N THR A 37 -0.94 -11.36 2.19
CA THR A 37 0.39 -11.42 1.56
C THR A 37 1.29 -12.50 2.17
N GLY A 38 1.01 -12.94 3.40
CA GLY A 38 1.93 -13.78 4.16
C GLY A 38 3.16 -13.04 4.72
N LEU A 39 3.27 -11.73 4.49
CA LEU A 39 4.40 -10.89 4.93
C LEU A 39 3.98 -9.96 6.06
N SER A 40 4.91 -9.69 6.98
CA SER A 40 4.73 -8.67 8.02
C SER A 40 5.65 -7.51 7.71
N PHE A 41 5.23 -6.29 8.04
CA PHE A 41 6.13 -5.13 7.95
C PHE A 41 7.36 -5.35 8.83
N LYS A 42 8.54 -5.12 8.28
CA LYS A 42 9.84 -5.22 8.95
C LYS A 42 10.14 -3.97 9.77
N GLU A 43 9.69 -2.80 9.32
CA GLU A 43 9.91 -1.56 10.05
C GLU A 43 8.99 -1.48 11.27
N ASP A 44 9.58 -1.22 12.44
CA ASP A 44 8.81 -1.01 13.65
C ASP A 44 8.12 0.36 13.65
N THR A 45 8.75 1.36 13.05
CA THR A 45 8.27 2.73 12.95
C THR A 45 8.61 3.33 11.60
N ILE A 46 7.66 4.02 10.98
CA ILE A 46 7.86 4.72 9.71
C ILE A 46 7.43 6.18 9.88
N ASP A 47 8.35 7.09 9.60
CA ASP A 47 8.05 8.51 9.61
C ASP A 47 7.13 8.86 8.43
N SER A 48 6.11 9.65 8.70
CA SER A 48 5.11 10.06 7.72
C SER A 48 4.91 11.58 7.78
N ILE A 49 4.98 12.26 6.64
CA ILE A 49 4.89 13.73 6.58
C ILE A 49 3.66 14.13 5.77
N VAL A 50 2.78 14.94 6.36
CA VAL A 50 1.62 15.49 5.68
C VAL A 50 1.91 16.89 5.17
N GLY A 51 1.70 17.11 3.87
CA GLY A 51 2.08 18.37 3.22
C GLY A 51 1.42 18.60 1.87
N ASN A 52 1.78 19.74 1.25
CA ASN A 52 1.40 20.08 -0.12
C ASN A 52 2.39 19.44 -1.10
N TYR A 53 2.12 18.18 -1.44
CA TYR A 53 2.86 17.41 -2.42
C TYR A 53 2.02 17.20 -3.68
N GLU A 54 2.68 16.97 -4.81
CA GLU A 54 2.00 16.61 -6.06
C GLU A 54 1.29 15.25 -5.94
N SER A 55 1.96 14.27 -5.33
CA SER A 55 1.44 12.92 -5.06
C SER A 55 1.75 12.47 -3.64
N ASN A 56 1.09 11.40 -3.21
CA ASN A 56 1.57 10.61 -2.08
C ASN A 56 2.80 9.80 -2.51
N PHE A 57 3.60 9.35 -1.54
CA PHE A 57 4.84 8.65 -1.83
C PHE A 57 5.27 7.75 -0.66
N ALA A 58 5.61 6.50 -0.94
CA ALA A 58 6.02 5.55 0.08
C ALA A 58 7.50 5.67 0.51
N GLY A 59 8.33 6.44 -0.20
CA GLY A 59 9.79 6.43 -0.05
C GLY A 59 10.47 5.55 -1.11
N ASN A 60 11.74 5.84 -1.43
CA ASN A 60 12.61 5.01 -2.27
C ASN A 60 13.54 4.10 -1.44
N ALA A 61 13.63 4.33 -0.14
CA ALA A 61 14.44 3.55 0.80
C ALA A 61 13.79 3.49 2.19
N LEU A 62 14.15 2.50 3.00
CA LEU A 62 13.49 2.24 4.30
C LEU A 62 13.62 3.41 5.28
N ASN A 63 14.72 4.13 5.24
CA ASN A 63 14.96 5.30 6.09
C ASN A 63 14.34 6.61 5.56
N GLU A 64 13.66 6.60 4.42
CA GLU A 64 12.96 7.77 3.92
C GLU A 64 11.54 7.84 4.50
N PRO A 65 11.00 9.05 4.75
CA PRO A 65 9.64 9.19 5.22
C PRO A 65 8.63 8.89 4.10
N MET A 66 7.45 8.41 4.48
CA MET A 66 6.28 8.41 3.61
C MET A 66 5.73 9.85 3.51
N LEU A 67 5.32 10.27 2.33
CA LEU A 67 4.71 11.59 2.10
C LEU A 67 3.23 11.43 1.80
N PHE A 68 2.41 12.18 2.52
CA PHE A 68 0.96 12.18 2.37
C PHE A 68 0.47 13.56 1.98
N ARG A 69 -0.23 13.64 0.85
CA ARG A 69 -0.78 14.89 0.35
C ARG A 69 -2.00 15.30 1.20
N PHE A 70 -2.00 16.52 1.69
CA PHE A 70 -3.05 17.03 2.57
C PHE A 70 -4.46 16.97 1.95
N SER A 71 -4.57 17.26 0.65
CA SER A 71 -5.85 17.44 -0.05
C SER A 71 -6.53 16.13 -0.47
N VAL A 72 -6.03 14.97 -0.03
CA VAL A 72 -6.59 13.67 -0.37
C VAL A 72 -7.91 13.46 0.38
N ARG A 73 -8.96 13.06 -0.36
CA ARG A 73 -10.27 12.72 0.19
C ARG A 73 -10.32 11.31 0.76
N HIS A 74 -9.66 10.34 0.12
CA HIS A 74 -9.66 8.93 0.51
C HIS A 74 -8.41 8.57 1.34
N LYS A 75 -8.20 9.27 2.47
CA LYS A 75 -6.98 9.17 3.29
C LYS A 75 -6.66 7.73 3.75
N LEU A 76 -7.67 6.99 4.19
CA LEU A 76 -7.49 5.60 4.64
C LEU A 76 -7.05 4.69 3.49
N GLY A 77 -7.71 4.79 2.32
CA GLY A 77 -7.31 4.05 1.13
C GLY A 77 -5.88 4.42 0.69
N THR A 78 -5.48 5.68 0.83
CA THR A 78 -4.12 6.12 0.56
C THR A 78 -3.11 5.49 1.52
N ILE A 79 -3.43 5.35 2.81
CA ILE A 79 -2.57 4.61 3.74
C ILE A 79 -2.34 3.18 3.22
N PHE A 80 -3.40 2.46 2.81
CA PHE A 80 -3.26 1.10 2.27
C PHE A 80 -2.33 1.05 1.04
N HIS A 81 -2.52 1.96 0.09
CA HIS A 81 -1.73 1.97 -1.13
C HIS A 81 -0.25 2.27 -0.89
N GLU A 82 0.05 3.32 -0.11
CA GLU A 82 1.44 3.65 0.20
C GLU A 82 2.10 2.55 1.06
N LEU A 83 1.35 1.90 1.95
CA LEU A 83 1.84 0.73 2.67
C LEU A 83 2.10 -0.48 1.76
N ALA A 84 1.33 -0.66 0.68
CA ALA A 84 1.59 -1.71 -0.30
C ALA A 84 2.93 -1.47 -1.01
N HIS A 85 3.20 -0.23 -1.43
CA HIS A 85 4.52 0.14 -1.94
C HIS A 85 5.63 -0.07 -0.92
N ARG A 86 5.42 0.36 0.33
CA ARG A 86 6.39 0.21 1.41
C ARG A 86 6.70 -1.26 1.71
N LEU A 87 5.70 -2.15 1.70
CA LEU A 87 5.90 -3.59 1.89
C LEU A 87 6.79 -4.16 0.78
N LEU A 88 6.54 -3.78 -0.48
CA LEU A 88 7.36 -4.24 -1.60
C LEU A 88 8.81 -3.74 -1.47
N LEU A 89 9.01 -2.52 -0.99
CA LEU A 89 10.32 -1.92 -0.74
C LEU A 89 11.10 -2.67 0.35
N GLU A 90 10.48 -2.97 1.50
CA GLU A 90 11.08 -3.73 2.62
C GLU A 90 11.60 -5.11 2.23
N TYR A 91 10.95 -5.73 1.25
CA TYR A 91 11.29 -7.06 0.76
C TYR A 91 12.06 -7.02 -0.57
N GLN A 92 12.42 -5.83 -1.04
CA GLN A 92 13.23 -5.60 -2.24
C GLN A 92 12.66 -6.33 -3.47
N PHE A 93 11.33 -6.33 -3.61
CA PHE A 93 10.69 -6.93 -4.77
C PHE A 93 11.22 -6.29 -6.06
N GLN A 94 11.79 -7.13 -6.92
CA GLN A 94 12.22 -6.72 -8.25
C GLN A 94 11.01 -6.82 -9.17
N TYR A 95 10.74 -5.75 -9.90
CA TYR A 95 9.61 -5.65 -10.83
C TYR A 95 9.82 -6.43 -12.15
N GLY A 96 10.72 -7.42 -12.16
CA GLY A 96 11.05 -8.21 -13.34
C GLY A 96 10.33 -9.56 -13.35
N GLY A 97 9.44 -9.79 -14.32
CA GLY A 97 8.76 -11.08 -14.49
C GLY A 97 7.34 -10.96 -15.03
N ILE A 98 6.39 -11.67 -14.40
CA ILE A 98 5.00 -11.92 -14.84
C ILE A 98 4.14 -10.63 -14.95
N LEU A 99 4.57 -9.53 -14.34
CA LEU A 99 3.81 -8.27 -14.26
C LEU A 99 4.59 -7.15 -14.95
N GLU A 100 3.86 -6.23 -15.59
CA GLU A 100 4.42 -5.23 -16.49
C GLU A 100 4.81 -3.93 -15.78
N ASN A 101 4.22 -3.62 -14.63
CA ASN A 101 4.54 -2.44 -13.84
C ASN A 101 4.33 -2.62 -12.31
N ASN A 102 4.75 -1.61 -11.54
CA ASN A 102 4.65 -1.61 -10.07
C ASN A 102 3.20 -1.67 -9.56
N HIS A 103 2.26 -1.08 -10.32
CA HIS A 103 0.85 -1.01 -9.93
C HIS A 103 0.18 -2.37 -10.05
N GLU A 104 0.46 -3.14 -11.11
CA GLU A 104 -0.03 -4.52 -11.22
C GLU A 104 0.41 -5.40 -10.02
N LEU A 105 1.63 -5.19 -9.51
CA LEU A 105 2.15 -5.95 -8.37
C LEU A 105 1.47 -5.59 -7.04
N ILE A 106 1.26 -4.30 -6.75
CA ILE A 106 0.52 -3.91 -5.55
C ILE A 106 -0.96 -4.31 -5.68
N ASP A 107 -1.57 -4.07 -6.83
CA ASP A 107 -3.00 -4.30 -7.09
C ASP A 107 -3.35 -5.77 -6.93
N LEU A 108 -2.40 -6.66 -7.26
CA LEU A 108 -2.52 -8.11 -7.11
C LEU A 108 -2.97 -8.54 -5.71
N PHE A 109 -2.56 -7.83 -4.67
CA PHE A 109 -2.97 -8.13 -3.29
C PHE A 109 -3.74 -6.99 -2.61
N LEU A 110 -3.60 -5.74 -3.05
CA LEU A 110 -4.16 -4.56 -2.40
C LEU A 110 -5.69 -4.63 -2.30
N TYR A 111 -6.37 -5.06 -3.36
CA TYR A 111 -7.82 -5.25 -3.34
C TYR A 111 -8.25 -6.24 -2.25
N ASP A 112 -7.57 -7.38 -2.17
CA ASP A 112 -7.89 -8.43 -1.20
C ASP A 112 -7.55 -8.00 0.23
N VAL A 113 -6.48 -7.21 0.43
CA VAL A 113 -6.11 -6.62 1.74
C VAL A 113 -7.17 -5.64 2.24
N ILE A 114 -7.66 -4.76 1.36
CA ILE A 114 -8.73 -3.81 1.71
C ILE A 114 -10.04 -4.55 1.96
N GLN A 115 -10.38 -5.52 1.11
CA GLN A 115 -11.57 -6.36 1.28
C GLN A 115 -11.54 -7.12 2.61
N GLU A 116 -10.40 -7.68 3.00
CA GLU A 116 -10.23 -8.36 4.29
C GLU A 116 -10.43 -7.41 5.47
N SER A 117 -9.99 -6.15 5.34
CA SER A 117 -10.08 -5.17 6.42
C SER A 117 -11.49 -4.59 6.60
N PHE A 118 -12.12 -4.18 5.49
CA PHE A 118 -13.30 -3.32 5.47
C PHE A 118 -14.42 -3.81 4.54
N GLY A 119 -14.27 -5.00 3.96
CA GLY A 119 -15.25 -5.60 3.06
C GLY A 119 -15.14 -5.09 1.62
N GLU A 120 -15.91 -5.75 0.75
CA GLU A 120 -15.83 -5.56 -0.69
C GLU A 120 -16.17 -4.13 -1.13
N SER A 121 -17.12 -3.47 -0.47
CA SER A 121 -17.51 -2.09 -0.80
C SER A 121 -16.33 -1.12 -0.69
N ALA A 122 -15.50 -1.25 0.35
CA ALA A 122 -14.34 -0.40 0.54
C ALA A 122 -13.24 -0.68 -0.51
N ALA A 123 -13.05 -1.96 -0.86
CA ALA A 123 -12.10 -2.35 -1.90
C ALA A 123 -12.51 -1.77 -3.26
N ARG A 124 -13.79 -1.87 -3.62
CA ARG A 124 -14.33 -1.27 -4.85
C ARG A 124 -14.25 0.25 -4.85
N GLU A 125 -14.48 0.90 -3.71
CA GLU A 125 -14.31 2.35 -3.59
C GLU A 125 -12.86 2.77 -3.86
N ARG A 126 -11.86 2.02 -3.38
CA ARG A 126 -10.46 2.29 -3.69
C ARG A 126 -10.19 2.21 -5.19
N VAL A 127 -10.62 1.12 -5.83
CA VAL A 127 -10.47 0.93 -7.29
C VAL A 127 -11.12 2.09 -8.04
N ASN A 128 -12.37 2.43 -7.69
CA ASN A 128 -13.09 3.53 -8.33
C ASN A 128 -12.36 4.86 -8.18
N TYR A 129 -11.81 5.14 -7.00
CA TYR A 129 -11.03 6.36 -6.73
C TYR A 129 -9.76 6.41 -7.58
N GLU A 130 -9.00 5.32 -7.63
CA GLU A 130 -7.75 5.25 -8.40
C GLU A 130 -7.95 5.29 -9.91
N CYS A 131 -9.04 4.71 -10.39
CA CYS A 131 -9.42 4.80 -11.80
C CYS A 131 -9.81 6.23 -12.23
N THR A 132 -9.94 7.19 -11.31
CA THR A 132 -10.20 8.60 -11.64
C THR A 132 -8.96 9.41 -12.00
N PHE A 133 -7.75 8.84 -11.94
CA PHE A 133 -6.50 9.54 -12.27
C PHE A 133 -6.13 9.33 -13.75
N PRO A 134 -6.56 10.21 -14.68
CA PRO A 134 -6.28 10.04 -16.11
C PRO A 134 -4.78 10.14 -16.40
N GLY A 135 -4.29 9.28 -17.29
CA GLY A 135 -2.90 9.31 -17.78
C GLY A 135 -1.89 8.53 -16.93
N LEU A 136 -2.35 7.81 -15.90
CA LEU A 136 -1.53 6.85 -15.16
C LEU A 136 -1.89 5.43 -15.59
N GLU A 137 -0.94 4.48 -15.52
CA GLU A 137 -1.17 3.06 -15.83
C GLU A 137 -2.08 2.33 -14.80
N ILE A 138 -2.60 3.08 -13.81
CA ILE A 138 -3.37 2.57 -12.68
C ILE A 138 -4.72 1.95 -13.10
N PRO A 139 -5.54 2.57 -13.98
CA PRO A 139 -6.79 1.95 -14.42
C PRO A 139 -6.57 0.64 -15.16
N ASP A 140 -5.53 0.57 -16.00
CA ASP A 140 -5.21 -0.63 -16.78
C ASP A 140 -4.71 -1.77 -15.87
N ALA A 141 -3.86 -1.43 -14.88
CA ALA A 141 -3.42 -2.37 -13.86
C ALA A 141 -4.60 -2.97 -13.07
N TRP A 142 -5.51 -2.12 -12.57
CA TRP A 142 -6.70 -2.59 -11.87
C TRP A 142 -7.60 -3.49 -12.73
N ASN A 143 -7.86 -3.09 -13.97
CA ASN A 143 -8.69 -3.88 -14.89
C ASN A 143 -8.08 -5.27 -15.09
N LYS A 144 -6.78 -5.34 -15.42
CA LYS A 144 -6.06 -6.60 -15.64
C LYS A 144 -6.07 -7.50 -14.41
N ILE A 145 -5.77 -6.96 -13.23
CA ILE A 145 -5.72 -7.73 -12.00
C ILE A 145 -7.11 -8.22 -11.56
N LEU A 146 -8.16 -7.42 -11.78
CA LEU A 146 -9.53 -7.77 -11.36
C LEU A 146 -10.26 -8.71 -12.33
N GLU A 147 -9.71 -8.99 -13.51
CA GLU A 147 -10.13 -10.13 -14.35
C GLU A 147 -9.86 -11.47 -13.66
N HIS A 148 -8.85 -11.52 -12.79
CA HIS A 148 -8.54 -12.72 -12.02
C HIS A 148 -9.49 -12.86 -10.82
N SER A 149 -9.91 -14.11 -10.54
CA SER A 149 -10.60 -14.41 -9.29
C SER A 149 -9.66 -14.22 -8.09
N ARG A 150 -10.22 -14.05 -6.87
CA ARG A 150 -9.42 -13.99 -5.63
C ARG A 150 -8.44 -15.15 -5.51
N SER A 151 -8.90 -16.38 -5.77
CA SER A 151 -8.03 -17.57 -5.74
C SER A 151 -6.89 -17.48 -6.75
N LYS A 152 -7.15 -16.96 -7.95
CA LYS A 152 -6.11 -16.80 -8.97
C LYS A 152 -5.10 -15.71 -8.59
N ARG A 153 -5.56 -14.57 -8.06
CA ARG A 153 -4.66 -13.53 -7.52
C ARG A 153 -3.75 -14.06 -6.41
N GLN A 154 -4.30 -14.85 -5.48
CA GLN A 154 -3.51 -15.50 -4.43
C GLN A 154 -2.49 -16.51 -4.97
N GLU A 155 -2.83 -17.27 -6.02
CA GLU A 155 -1.90 -18.17 -6.70
C GLU A 155 -0.76 -17.40 -7.37
N LEU A 156 -1.08 -16.33 -8.10
CA LEU A 156 -0.11 -15.44 -8.73
C LEU A 156 0.81 -14.80 -7.68
N TRP A 157 0.26 -14.31 -6.58
CA TRP A 157 1.05 -13.74 -5.48
C TRP A 157 2.04 -14.77 -4.90
N LYS A 158 1.59 -16.02 -4.66
CA LYS A 158 2.49 -17.10 -4.23
C LYS A 158 3.61 -17.37 -5.24
N ALA A 159 3.31 -17.28 -6.54
CA ALA A 159 4.33 -17.41 -7.57
C ALA A 159 5.34 -16.25 -7.54
N VAL A 160 4.88 -15.01 -7.31
CA VAL A 160 5.76 -13.85 -7.10
C VAL A 160 6.68 -14.09 -5.90
N LEU A 161 6.13 -14.53 -4.76
CA LEU A 161 6.93 -14.82 -3.55
C LEU A 161 8.02 -15.88 -3.81
N LYS A 162 7.73 -16.90 -4.61
CA LYS A 162 8.69 -17.97 -4.94
C LYS A 162 9.83 -17.49 -5.84
N ASN A 163 9.54 -16.55 -6.74
CA ASN A 163 10.48 -16.07 -7.75
C ASN A 163 11.21 -14.79 -7.34
N THR A 164 10.76 -14.11 -6.29
CA THR A 164 11.48 -13.00 -5.70
C THR A 164 12.59 -13.57 -4.84
N PRO A 165 13.87 -13.26 -5.11
CA PRO A 165 14.93 -13.53 -4.15
C PRO A 165 14.62 -12.66 -2.93
N ILE A 166 13.89 -13.21 -1.96
CA ILE A 166 13.83 -12.63 -0.63
C ILE A 166 15.27 -12.79 -0.13
N SER A 167 16.06 -11.73 -0.24
CA SER A 167 17.31 -11.60 0.49
C SER A 167 16.99 -12.03 1.91
N GLN A 168 17.50 -13.20 2.32
CA GLN A 168 17.34 -13.67 3.68
C GLN A 168 18.08 -12.67 4.58
N CYS A 169 17.40 -11.61 5.00
CA CYS A 169 17.65 -10.99 6.30
C CYS A 169 17.01 -11.89 7.36
N ILE A 170 17.41 -13.15 7.36
CA ILE A 170 17.44 -14.03 8.51
C ILE A 170 18.90 -14.45 8.55
N ASN A 171 19.71 -13.70 9.31
CA ASN A 171 20.97 -14.11 9.94
C ASN A 171 21.74 -12.86 10.41
N ASN A 172 21.40 -12.38 11.60
CA ASN A 172 22.30 -12.31 12.77
C ASN A 172 21.57 -11.64 13.94
#